data_AF-A0A397FUE9-F1
#
_entry.id   AF-A0A397FUE9-F1
#
_cell.length_a   1.000
_cell.length_b   1.000
_cell.length_c   1.000
_cell.angle_alpha   90.00
_cell.angle_beta   90.00
_cell.angle_gamma   90.00
#
_symmetry.space_group_name_H-M   'P 1'
#
loop_
_entity.id
_entity.type
_entity.pdbx_description
1 polymer ?
#
loop_
_entity_poly.entity_id
_entity_poly.type
_entity_poly.pdbx_seq_one_letter_code
_entity_poly.pdbx_strand_id
1 'polypeptide(L)'
;MKFKYNYLHNTLAYQNEEYWNEITEDRQFQGHFGSQGFMLENGWISFTIYETKIRTFYKEVESPTWFTYYRKDLSRECPIIFTFTAQDEVEKINGKWRSKHA
;
A
#
# COMPACT_ATOMS: atom_id res chain seq x y z
N MET A 1 7.53 -4.84 6.95
CA MET A 1 7.88 -4.94 5.52
C MET A 1 8.19 -3.54 4.96
N LYS A 2 9.26 -3.40 4.16
CA LYS A 2 9.62 -2.14 3.49
C LYS A 2 9.20 -2.20 2.03
N PHE A 3 8.63 -1.12 1.52
CA PHE A 3 8.18 -1.01 0.13
C PHE A 3 9.00 0.04 -0.60
N LYS A 4 9.20 -0.17 -1.90
CA LYS A 4 9.82 0.77 -2.83
C LYS A 4 8.91 0.91 -4.04
N TYR A 5 8.22 2.04 -4.15
CA TYR A 5 7.25 2.30 -5.21
C TYR A 5 7.80 3.31 -6.21
N ASN A 6 7.74 2.98 -7.49
CA ASN A 6 8.07 3.86 -8.60
C ASN A 6 6.79 4.20 -9.37
N TYR A 7 6.21 5.37 -9.10
CA TYR A 7 4.94 5.76 -9.68
C TYR A 7 5.03 6.14 -11.17
N LEU A 8 6.23 6.44 -11.70
CA LEU A 8 6.42 6.75 -13.12
C LEU A 8 6.35 5.49 -13.98
N HIS A 9 6.83 4.36 -13.47
CA HIS A 9 6.83 3.08 -14.15
C HIS A 9 5.76 2.11 -13.63
N ASN A 10 4.98 2.52 -12.62
CA ASN A 10 4.03 1.65 -11.92
C ASN A 10 4.66 0.32 -11.48
N THR A 11 5.84 0.38 -10.88
CA THR A 11 6.50 -0.80 -10.31
C THR A 11 6.55 -0.71 -8.79
N LEU A 12 6.37 -1.85 -8.13
CA LEU A 12 6.48 -1.98 -6.70
C LEU A 12 7.45 -3.10 -6.37
N ALA A 13 8.39 -2.82 -5.49
CA ALA A 13 9.20 -3.85 -4.84
C ALA A 13 8.97 -3.84 -3.33
N TYR A 14 9.11 -4.99 -2.71
CA TYR A 14 9.16 -5.13 -1.25
C TYR A 14 10.49 -5.75 -0.82
N GLN A 15 10.96 -5.35 0.35
CA GLN A 15 12.19 -5.88 0.92
C GLN A 15 11.88 -7.19 1.66
N ASN A 16 12.52 -8.26 1.21
CA ASN A 16 12.59 -9.54 1.93
C ASN A 16 14.05 -9.77 2.32
N GLU A 17 14.34 -9.76 3.62
CA GLU A 17 15.70 -9.78 4.16
C GLU A 17 16.59 -8.66 3.53
N GLU A 18 17.66 -9.04 2.82
CA GLU A 18 18.61 -8.12 2.19
C GLU A 18 18.19 -7.69 0.78
N TYR A 19 17.21 -8.37 0.17
CA TYR A 19 16.89 -8.22 -1.25
C TYR A 19 15.57 -7.49 -1.50
N TRP A 20 15.52 -6.74 -2.60
CA TRP A 20 14.29 -6.16 -3.13
C TRP A 20 13.68 -7.12 -4.14
N ASN A 21 12.44 -7.54 -3.88
CA ASN A 21 11.66 -8.37 -4.79
C ASN A 21 10.62 -7.50 -5.48
N GLU A 22 10.74 -7.36 -6.80
CA GLU A 22 9.76 -6.64 -7.61
C GLU A 22 8.51 -7.50 -7.80
N ILE A 23 7.35 -6.86 -7.73
CA ILE A 23 6.07 -7.49 -8.00
C ILE A 23 5.84 -7.50 -9.50
N THR A 24 5.62 -8.68 -10.02
CA THR A 24 5.36 -8.95 -11.43
C THR A 24 4.05 -8.32 -11.90
N GLU A 25 3.97 -8.00 -13.20
CA GLU A 25 2.84 -7.30 -13.81
C GLU A 25 1.51 -8.06 -13.70
N ASP A 26 1.53 -9.39 -13.71
CA ASP A 26 0.35 -10.25 -13.55
C ASP A 26 -0.32 -10.14 -12.17
N ARG A 27 0.40 -9.56 -11.20
CA ARG A 27 -0.11 -9.28 -9.85
C ARG A 27 -0.59 -7.84 -9.70
N GLN A 28 -0.58 -7.05 -10.77
CA GLN A 28 -1.12 -5.70 -10.74
C GLN A 28 -2.63 -5.71 -10.95
N PHE A 29 -3.32 -4.73 -10.38
CA PHE A 29 -4.73 -4.50 -10.61
C PHE A 29 -5.04 -3.01 -10.64
N GLN A 30 -6.17 -2.64 -11.24
CA GLN A 30 -6.69 -1.29 -11.17
C GLN A 30 -7.84 -1.24 -10.16
N GLY A 31 -7.71 -0.39 -9.15
CA GLY A 31 -8.76 -0.17 -8.16
C GLY A 31 -9.72 0.93 -8.56
N HIS A 32 -10.65 1.24 -7.66
CA HIS A 32 -11.58 2.36 -7.83
C HIS A 32 -10.85 3.70 -7.85
N PHE A 33 -11.44 4.68 -8.54
CA PHE A 33 -10.92 6.06 -8.64
C PHE A 33 -9.52 6.15 -9.24
N GLY A 34 -9.16 5.21 -10.13
CA GLY A 34 -7.89 5.23 -10.85
C GLY A 34 -6.68 4.81 -10.01
N SER A 35 -6.91 4.14 -8.86
CA SER A 35 -5.80 3.62 -8.08
C SER A 35 -5.09 2.45 -8.78
N GLN A 36 -3.77 2.38 -8.62
CA GLN A 36 -2.94 1.29 -9.11
C GLN A 36 -2.61 0.37 -7.94
N GLY A 37 -2.87 -0.92 -8.09
CA GLY A 37 -2.76 -1.91 -7.04
C GLY A 37 -1.83 -3.06 -7.37
N PHE A 38 -1.31 -3.69 -6.33
CA PHE A 38 -0.40 -4.84 -6.38
C PHE A 38 -0.88 -5.89 -5.38
N MET A 39 -1.10 -7.10 -5.84
CA MET A 39 -1.40 -8.26 -5.01
C MET A 39 -0.11 -8.74 -4.35
N LEU A 40 -0.14 -8.88 -3.02
CA LEU A 40 0.96 -9.44 -2.22
C LEU A 40 0.64 -10.89 -1.87
N GLU A 41 1.59 -11.60 -1.27
CA GLU A 41 1.34 -12.97 -0.79
C GLU A 41 0.23 -12.98 0.27
N ASN A 42 0.30 -12.03 1.21
CA ASN A 42 -0.61 -11.91 2.34
C ASN A 42 -1.47 -10.64 2.26
N GLY A 43 -2.00 -10.33 1.07
CA GLY A 43 -2.94 -9.22 0.90
C GLY A 43 -2.71 -8.40 -0.35
N TRP A 44 -2.87 -7.09 -0.27
CA TRP A 44 -2.69 -6.19 -1.41
C TRP A 44 -2.42 -4.77 -0.97
N ILE A 45 -1.75 -4.01 -1.83
CA ILE A 45 -1.46 -2.59 -1.62
C ILE A 45 -1.87 -1.80 -2.86
N SER A 46 -2.41 -0.60 -2.66
CA SER A 46 -2.82 0.29 -3.75
C SER A 46 -2.33 1.70 -3.53
N PHE A 47 -2.22 2.44 -4.63
CA PHE A 47 -1.69 3.80 -4.68
C PHE A 47 -2.65 4.68 -5.47
N THR A 48 -3.02 5.81 -4.91
CA THR A 48 -3.75 6.88 -5.59
C THR A 48 -2.85 8.10 -5.64
N ILE A 49 -2.52 8.54 -6.86
CA ILE A 49 -1.64 9.68 -7.09
C ILE A 49 -2.49 10.95 -7.11
N TYR A 50 -2.24 11.84 -6.15
CA TYR A 50 -2.80 13.18 -6.12
C TYR A 50 -1.74 14.19 -6.57
N GLU A 51 -2.14 15.46 -6.73
CA GLU A 51 -1.25 16.53 -7.16
C GLU A 51 -0.01 16.68 -6.24
N THR A 52 -0.21 16.64 -4.92
CA THR A 52 0.86 16.93 -3.93
C THR A 52 1.37 15.71 -3.17
N LYS A 53 0.73 14.54 -3.33
CA LYS A 53 1.03 13.35 -2.53
C LYS A 53 0.59 12.07 -3.21
N ILE A 54 1.11 10.95 -2.73
CA ILE A 54 0.61 9.61 -3.08
C ILE A 54 -0.06 9.04 -1.85
N ARG A 55 -1.35 8.72 -1.93
CA ARG A 55 -2.02 7.98 -0.86
C ARG A 55 -1.88 6.50 -1.13
N THR A 56 -1.31 5.78 -0.18
CA THR A 56 -1.26 4.32 -0.21
C THR A 56 -2.28 3.72 0.76
N PHE A 57 -2.85 2.60 0.35
CA PHE A 57 -3.77 1.81 1.16
C PHE A 57 -3.35 0.35 1.07
N TYR A 58 -3.08 -0.26 2.23
CA TYR A 58 -2.58 -1.62 2.34
C TYR A 58 -3.54 -2.47 3.17
N LYS A 59 -3.88 -3.65 2.65
CA LYS A 59 -4.58 -4.70 3.38
C LYS A 59 -3.58 -5.81 3.65
N GLU A 60 -3.37 -6.10 4.92
CA GLU A 60 -2.63 -7.27 5.41
C GLU A 60 -3.61 -8.36 5.83
N VAL A 61 -3.32 -9.60 5.43
CA VAL A 61 -4.09 -10.80 5.75
C VAL A 61 -3.27 -11.65 6.71
N GLU A 62 -3.63 -11.65 7.99
CA GLU A 62 -2.93 -12.43 9.03
C GLU A 62 -3.54 -13.83 9.18
N SER A 63 -4.85 -13.94 8.91
CA SER A 63 -5.57 -15.21 8.82
C SER A 63 -6.81 -15.06 7.92
N PRO A 64 -7.50 -16.14 7.54
CA PRO A 64 -8.68 -16.06 6.66
C PRO A 64 -9.79 -15.13 7.16
N THR A 65 -9.85 -14.86 8.47
CA THR A 65 -10.86 -13.99 9.10
C THR A 65 -10.27 -12.75 9.77
N TRP A 66 -8.95 -12.58 9.77
CA TRP A 66 -8.27 -11.47 10.43
C TRP A 66 -7.48 -10.63 9.44
N PHE A 67 -7.82 -9.34 9.38
CA PHE A 67 -7.24 -8.39 8.44
C PHE A 67 -6.91 -7.10 9.16
N THR A 68 -5.74 -6.55 8.83
CA THR A 68 -5.34 -5.21 9.27
C THR A 68 -5.23 -4.31 8.05
N TYR A 69 -5.79 -3.10 8.15
CA TYR A 69 -5.78 -2.11 7.07
C TYR A 69 -4.92 -0.93 7.49
N TYR A 70 -4.14 -0.42 6.55
CA TYR A 70 -3.28 0.73 6.73
C TYR A 70 -3.53 1.78 5.67
N ARG A 71 -3.39 3.05 6.04
CA ARG A 71 -3.43 4.18 5.11
C ARG A 71 -2.33 5.17 5.43
N LYS A 72 -1.53 5.51 4.42
CA LYS A 72 -0.44 6.48 4.56
C LYS A 72 -0.43 7.46 3.40
N ASP A 73 -0.15 8.72 3.70
CA ASP A 73 0.10 9.75 2.70
C ASP A 73 1.63 9.90 2.55
N LEU A 74 2.11 9.80 1.32
CA LEU A 74 3.52 9.77 0.96
C LEU A 74 3.89 10.99 0.10
N SER A 75 5.14 11.44 0.14
CA SER A 75 5.65 12.45 -0.79
C SER A 75 5.67 11.91 -2.24
N ARG A 76 5.78 12.79 -3.23
CA ARG A 76 5.89 12.40 -4.65
C ARG A 76 7.33 12.13 -5.09
N GLU A 77 8.18 11.68 -4.19
CA GLU A 77 9.52 11.20 -4.51
C GLU A 77 9.47 9.94 -5.38
N CYS A 78 10.47 9.75 -6.25
CA CYS A 78 10.51 8.61 -7.16
C CYS A 78 11.94 8.05 -7.29
N PRO A 79 12.20 6.80 -6.89
CA PRO A 79 11.29 5.90 -6.17
C PRO A 79 11.08 6.35 -4.72
N ILE A 80 9.88 6.15 -4.19
CA ILE A 80 9.61 6.37 -2.75
C ILE A 80 9.78 5.07 -1.98
N ILE A 81 10.47 5.15 -0.84
CA ILE A 81 10.69 4.03 0.06
C ILE A 81 9.96 4.29 1.38
N PHE A 82 9.15 3.35 1.83
CA PHE A 82 8.35 3.51 3.04
C PHE A 82 8.06 2.19 3.76
N THR A 83 7.63 2.30 5.01
CA THR A 83 7.09 1.21 5.83
C THR A 83 5.74 1.64 6.39
N PHE A 84 4.86 0.68 6.68
CA PHE A 84 3.71 0.93 7.55
C PHE A 84 4.11 0.70 9.01
N THR A 85 3.51 1.48 9.90
CA THR A 85 3.59 1.31 11.35
C THR A 85 2.18 1.23 11.93
N ALA A 86 2.05 0.89 13.21
CA ALA A 86 0.76 0.88 13.90
C ALA A 86 0.00 2.21 13.75
N GLN A 87 0.70 3.35 13.71
CA GLN A 87 0.07 4.67 13.54
C GLN A 87 -0.64 4.87 12.20
N ASP A 88 -0.31 4.06 11.19
CA ASP A 88 -0.98 4.08 9.89
C ASP A 88 -2.25 3.22 9.86
N GLU A 89 -2.56 2.47 10.93
CA GLU A 89 -3.72 1.58 10.96
C GLU A 89 -5.03 2.36 10.88
N VAL A 90 -5.93 1.80 10.09
CA VAL A 90 -7.27 2.34 9.87
C VAL A 90 -8.33 1.27 10.01
N GLU A 91 -9.52 1.71 10.40
CA GLU A 91 -10.71 0.86 10.47
C GLU A 91 -11.90 1.54 9.78
N LYS A 92 -12.88 0.72 9.38
CA LYS A 92 -14.06 1.20 8.65
C LYS A 92 -15.21 1.43 9.64
N ILE A 93 -15.42 2.69 10.02
CA ILE A 93 -16.52 3.11 10.90
C ILE A 93 -17.58 3.82 10.06
N ASN A 94 -18.82 3.32 10.08
CA ASN A 94 -19.95 3.89 9.33
C ASN A 94 -19.62 4.12 7.85
N GLY A 95 -18.97 3.13 7.22
CA GLY A 95 -18.58 3.18 5.81
C GLY A 95 -17.32 4.00 5.51
N LYS A 96 -16.72 4.69 6.49
CA LYS A 96 -15.57 5.59 6.30
C LYS A 96 -14.32 5.03 6.97
N TRP A 97 -13.19 5.09 6.27
CA TRP A 97 -11.87 4.72 6.82
C TRP A 97 -11.35 5.81 7.77
N ARG A 98 -11.23 5.49 9.05
CA ARG A 98 -10.74 6.35 10.14
C ARG A 98 -9.44 5.78 10.70
N SER A 99 -8.57 6.65 11.23
CA SER A 99 -7.39 6.19 11.97
C SER A 99 -7.83 5.52 13.26
N LYS A 100 -7.18 4.41 13.63
CA LYS A 100 -7.39 3.75 14.93
C LYS A 100 -6.73 4.48 16.11
N HIS A 101 -5.85 5.44 15.81
CA HIS A 101 -5.01 6.14 16.79
C HIS A 101 -5.16 7.66 16.78
N ALA A 102 -6.24 8.18 16.17
CA ALA A 102 -6.55 9.62 16.13
C ALA A 102 -7.32 10.09 17.37
#